data_AF-A0A2K2DN65-F1
#
_entry.id   AF-A0A2K2DN65-F1
#
_cell.length_a   1.000
_cell.length_b   1.000
_cell.length_c   1.000
_cell.angle_alpha   90.00
_cell.angle_beta   90.00
_cell.angle_gamma   90.00
#
_symmetry.space_group_name_H-M   'P 1'
#
loop_
_entity.id
_entity.type
_entity.pdbx_description
1 polymer ?
#
loop_
_entity_poly.entity_id
_entity_poly.type
_entity_poly.pdbx_seq_one_letter_code
_entity_poly.pdbx_strand_id
1 'polypeptide(L)'
;MARLTWTTVHLSFNISPPNNMANIFGAWLQGVDKTLRPLILVGAAAVFWSIWLCHNDIVFDKKKMHSCMQVLLLCTNWLRLWAFLQKKLRPAK
;
A
#
# COMPACT_ATOMS: atom_id res chain seq x y z
N MET A 1 -5.36 -3.46 -12.47
CA MET A 1 -4.59 -2.67 -11.47
C MET A 1 -4.10 -3.52 -10.32
N ALA A 2 -4.98 -4.06 -9.48
CA ALA A 2 -4.59 -4.83 -8.28
C ALA A 2 -3.58 -5.96 -8.54
N ARG A 3 -3.79 -6.80 -9.58
CA ARG A 3 -2.83 -7.88 -9.95
C ARG A 3 -1.42 -7.34 -10.22
N LEU A 4 -1.29 -6.30 -11.06
CA LEU A 4 0.01 -5.73 -11.43
C LEU A 4 0.70 -5.08 -10.23
N THR A 5 -0.04 -4.33 -9.40
CA THR A 5 0.51 -3.71 -8.19
C THR A 5 1.02 -4.77 -7.22
N TRP A 6 0.32 -5.90 -7.10
CA TRP A 6 0.76 -7.03 -6.30
C TRP A 6 1.91 -7.83 -6.88
N THR A 7 1.96 -7.97 -8.21
CA THR A 7 3.14 -8.54 -8.88
C THR A 7 4.38 -7.68 -8.64
N THR A 8 4.26 -6.34 -8.70
CA THR A 8 5.39 -5.45 -8.38
C THR A 8 5.84 -5.60 -6.93
N VAL A 9 4.92 -5.63 -5.97
CA VAL A 9 5.28 -5.81 -4.55
C VAL A 9 5.91 -7.19 -4.31
N HIS A 10 5.40 -8.23 -4.97
CA HIS A 10 5.99 -9.57 -4.95
C HIS A 10 7.42 -9.56 -5.50
N LEU A 11 7.65 -8.91 -6.66
CA LEU A 11 8.98 -8.83 -7.26
C LEU A 11 9.97 -8.01 -6.42
N SER A 12 9.53 -6.93 -5.77
CA SER A 12 10.42 -6.05 -5.01
C SER A 12 10.74 -6.55 -3.61
N PHE A 13 9.76 -7.18 -2.92
CA PHE A 13 9.89 -7.57 -1.52
C PHE A 13 9.89 -9.08 -1.31
N ASN A 14 9.68 -9.88 -2.37
CA ASN A 14 9.51 -11.33 -2.32
C ASN A 14 8.36 -11.78 -1.40
N ILE A 15 7.33 -10.94 -1.25
CA ILE A 15 6.18 -11.20 -0.39
C ILE A 15 5.04 -11.74 -1.25
N SER A 16 4.57 -12.95 -0.92
CA SER A 16 3.44 -13.59 -1.60
C SER A 16 2.18 -12.72 -1.55
N PRO A 17 1.48 -12.53 -2.67
CA PRO A 17 0.25 -11.75 -2.70
C PRO A 17 -0.80 -12.42 -1.80
N PRO A 18 -1.40 -11.71 -0.83
CA PRO A 18 -2.50 -12.22 -0.04
C PRO A 18 -3.70 -12.56 -0.91
N ASN A 19 -4.23 -13.76 -0.66
CA ASN A 19 -5.43 -14.27 -1.31
C ASN A 19 -6.71 -13.56 -0.86
N ASN A 20 -6.74 -13.02 0.36
CA ASN A 20 -7.93 -12.36 0.92
C ASN A 20 -7.55 -11.31 1.97
N MET A 21 -8.39 -10.29 2.20
CA MET A 21 -8.19 -9.29 3.26
C MET A 21 -8.03 -9.94 4.64
N ALA A 22 -8.81 -10.98 4.93
CA ALA A 22 -8.68 -11.75 6.19
C ALA A 22 -7.29 -12.40 6.35
N ASN A 23 -6.64 -12.78 5.24
CA ASN A 23 -5.30 -13.37 5.27
C ASN A 23 -4.24 -12.32 5.67
N ILE A 24 -4.41 -11.07 5.21
CA ILE A 24 -3.49 -9.93 5.44
C ILE A 24 -3.36 -9.60 6.92
N PHE A 25 -4.49 -9.52 7.60
CA PHE A 25 -4.55 -9.22 9.03
C PHE A 25 -4.31 -10.45 9.91
N GLY A 26 -4.34 -11.66 9.33
CA GLY A 26 -4.14 -12.92 10.04
C GLY A 26 -2.75 -13.53 9.84
N ALA A 27 -2.67 -14.57 9.00
CA ALA A 27 -1.50 -15.43 8.86
C ALA A 27 -0.45 -14.91 7.85
N TRP A 28 -0.75 -13.87 7.07
CA TRP A 28 0.12 -13.42 5.97
C TRP A 28 1.54 -13.04 6.41
N LEU A 29 1.66 -12.44 7.60
CA LEU A 29 2.94 -12.06 8.20
C LEU A 29 3.32 -12.96 9.37
N GLN A 30 2.91 -14.23 9.38
CA GLN A 30 3.45 -15.20 10.34
C GLN A 30 4.94 -15.44 10.06
N GLY A 31 5.77 -15.33 11.10
CA GLY A 31 7.23 -15.47 10.99
C GLY A 31 7.98 -14.18 10.69
N VAL A 32 7.29 -13.07 10.38
CA VAL A 32 7.91 -11.75 10.23
C VAL A 32 8.11 -11.10 11.60
N ASP A 33 9.24 -10.43 11.77
CA ASP A 33 9.57 -9.75 13.02
C ASP A 33 8.46 -8.79 13.48
N LYS A 34 8.18 -8.79 14.79
CA LYS A 34 7.09 -8.02 15.38
C LYS A 34 7.24 -6.50 15.16
N THR A 35 8.46 -6.00 14.97
CA THR A 35 8.73 -4.58 14.68
C THR A 35 8.52 -4.23 13.21
N LEU A 36 8.79 -5.18 12.30
CA LEU A 36 8.65 -4.99 10.85
C LEU A 36 7.20 -5.20 10.37
N ARG A 37 6.47 -6.07 11.05
CA ARG A 37 5.06 -6.40 10.78
C ARG A 37 4.15 -5.16 10.65
N PRO A 38 4.14 -4.18 11.58
CA PRO A 38 3.32 -2.98 11.44
C PRO A 38 3.75 -2.11 10.26
N LEU A 39 5.05 -2.04 9.94
CA LEU A 39 5.55 -1.26 8.81
C LEU A 39 5.04 -1.82 7.47
N ILE A 40 5.06 -3.14 7.33
CA ILE A 40 4.54 -3.82 6.12
C ILE A 40 3.01 -3.65 6.02
N LEU A 41 2.29 -3.72 7.14
CA LEU A 41 0.84 -3.48 7.15
C LEU A 41 0.49 -2.03 6.75
N VAL A 42 1.25 -1.03 7.18
CA VAL A 42 1.08 0.36 6.74
C VAL A 42 1.33 0.49 5.23
N GLY A 43 2.37 -0.17 4.72
CA GLY A 43 2.64 -0.23 3.27
C GLY A 43 1.50 -0.88 2.48
N ALA A 44 0.99 -2.01 2.97
CA ALA A 44 -0.14 -2.72 2.36
C ALA A 44 -1.43 -1.87 2.41
N ALA A 45 -1.70 -1.19 3.52
CA ALA A 45 -2.83 -0.28 3.65
C ALA A 45 -2.75 0.89 2.66
N ALA A 46 -1.55 1.46 2.47
CA ALA A 46 -1.33 2.51 1.46
C ALA A 46 -1.59 2.01 0.02
N VAL A 47 -1.25 0.76 -0.28
CA VAL A 47 -1.58 0.12 -1.56
C VAL A 47 -3.08 -0.05 -1.75
N PHE A 48 -3.80 -0.56 -0.75
CA PHE A 48 -5.27 -0.65 -0.81
C PHE A 48 -5.92 0.71 -0.97
N TRP A 49 -5.46 1.71 -0.23
CA TRP A 49 -5.95 3.08 -0.29
C TRP A 49 -5.78 3.69 -1.69
N SER A 50 -4.63 3.45 -2.33
CA SER A 50 -4.36 3.94 -3.67
C SER A 50 -5.22 3.24 -4.72
N ILE A 51 -5.43 1.93 -4.60
CA ILE A 51 -6.36 1.19 -5.49
C ILE A 51 -7.79 1.73 -5.35
N TRP A 52 -8.23 2.03 -4.13
CA TRP A 52 -9.55 2.62 -3.86
C TRP A 52 -9.70 4.01 -4.47
N LEU A 53 -8.74 4.91 -4.24
CA LEU A 53 -8.72 6.25 -4.84
C LEU A 53 -8.78 6.20 -6.36
N CYS A 54 -8.01 5.30 -6.95
CA CYS A 54 -8.01 5.04 -8.39
C CYS A 54 -9.37 4.59 -8.91
N HIS A 55 -10.09 3.77 -8.15
CA HIS A 55 -11.45 3.37 -8.50
C HIS A 55 -12.43 4.54 -8.39
N ASN A 56 -12.30 5.37 -7.35
CA ASN A 56 -13.12 6.56 -7.16
C ASN A 56 -12.90 7.60 -8.27
N ASP A 57 -11.66 7.85 -8.70
CA ASP A 57 -11.36 8.75 -9.81
C ASP A 57 -12.01 8.29 -11.13
N ILE A 58 -12.08 6.99 -11.37
CA ILE A 58 -12.73 6.42 -12.56
C ILE A 58 -14.26 6.59 -12.47
N VAL A 59 -14.85 6.32 -11.30
CA VAL A 59 -16.30 6.35 -11.08
C VAL A 59 -16.85 7.78 -11.03
N PHE A 60 -16.18 8.69 -10.31
CA PHE A 60 -16.66 10.05 -10.08
C PHE A 60 -16.16 11.06 -11.11
N ASP A 61 -14.90 10.95 -11.55
CA ASP A 61 -14.27 11.96 -12.42
C ASP A 61 -14.22 11.52 -13.90
N LYS A 62 -14.65 10.29 -14.23
CA LYS A 62 -14.56 9.66 -15.57
C LYS A 62 -13.16 9.73 -16.19
N LYS A 63 -12.12 9.96 -15.40
CA LYS A 63 -10.74 10.00 -15.87
C LYS A 63 -10.33 8.61 -16.36
N LYS A 64 -9.79 8.53 -17.58
CA LYS A 64 -9.10 7.32 -18.04
C LYS A 64 -7.84 7.17 -17.22
N MET A 65 -7.85 6.22 -16.30
CA MET A 65 -6.66 5.92 -15.52
C MET A 65 -5.71 5.08 -16.38
N HIS A 66 -4.64 5.70 -16.85
CA HIS A 66 -3.86 5.18 -17.98
C HIS A 66 -2.84 4.11 -17.60
N SER A 67 -2.41 3.97 -16.33
CA SER A 67 -1.38 2.97 -16.00
C SER A 67 -1.28 2.60 -14.51
N CYS A 68 -0.85 1.36 -14.25
CA CYS A 68 -0.44 0.86 -12.92
C CYS A 68 0.61 1.76 -12.25
N MET A 69 1.46 2.43 -13.05
CA MET A 69 2.44 3.40 -12.55
C MET A 69 1.81 4.56 -11.80
N GLN A 70 0.62 5.04 -12.18
CA GLN A 70 -0.06 6.11 -11.45
C GLN A 70 -0.50 5.66 -10.05
N VAL A 71 -0.95 4.39 -9.92
CA VAL A 71 -1.25 3.80 -8.61
C VAL A 71 -0.02 3.81 -7.73
N LEU A 72 1.11 3.32 -8.27
CA LEU A 72 2.37 3.26 -7.54
C LEU A 72 2.85 4.65 -7.13
N LEU A 73 2.74 5.66 -8.02
CA LEU A 73 3.14 7.03 -7.72
C LEU A 73 2.29 7.63 -6.60
N LEU A 74 0.98 7.36 -6.60
CA LEU A 74 0.07 7.75 -5.53
C LEU A 74 0.42 7.03 -4.22
N CYS A 75 0.67 5.72 -4.25
CA CYS A 75 1.14 4.96 -3.09
C CYS A 75 2.38 5.62 -2.48
N THR A 76 3.39 5.91 -3.30
CA THR A 76 4.65 6.51 -2.84
C THR A 76 4.45 7.91 -2.28
N ASN A 77 3.59 8.73 -2.91
CA ASN A 77 3.28 10.07 -2.40
C ASN A 77 2.58 10.02 -1.05
N TRP A 78 1.62 9.11 -0.88
CA TRP A 78 0.96 8.88 0.41
C TRP A 78 1.93 8.37 1.47
N LEU A 79 2.76 7.37 1.15
CA LEU A 79 3.81 6.87 2.05
C LEU A 79 4.77 7.98 2.49
N ARG A 80 5.16 8.88 1.57
CA ARG A 80 6.00 10.05 1.88
C ARG A 80 5.28 11.04 2.79
N LEU A 81 4.01 11.33 2.52
CA LEU A 81 3.19 12.21 3.37
C LEU A 81 3.04 11.64 4.78
N TRP A 82 2.76 10.34 4.88
CA TRP A 82 2.67 9.63 6.16
C TRP A 82 4.00 9.67 6.93
N ALA A 83 5.13 9.43 6.27
CA ALA A 83 6.45 9.55 6.89
C ALA A 83 6.73 10.97 7.41
N PHE A 84 6.29 12.00 6.67
CA PHE A 84 6.38 13.39 7.10
C PHE A 84 5.50 13.67 8.33
N LEU A 85 4.25 13.19 8.34
CA LEU A 85 3.33 13.34 9.47
C LEU A 85 3.85 12.62 10.73
N GLN A 86 4.45 11.44 10.57
CA GLN A 86 5.09 10.70 11.67
C GLN A 86 6.26 11.48 12.30
N LYS A 87 7.05 12.20 11.49
CA LYS A 87 8.11 13.10 11.99
C LYS A 87 7.54 14.29 12.76
N LYS A 88 6.40 14.85 12.35
CA LYS A 88 5.76 15.96 13.05
C LYS A 88 5.10 15.52 14.37
N LEU A 89 4.59 14.29 14.43
CA LEU A 89 3.91 13.74 15.60
C LEU A 89 4.87 13.21 16.68
N ARG A 90 6.13 12.92 16.35
CA ARG A 90 7.20 12.77 17.35
C ARG A 90 7.86 14.14 17.59
N PRO A 91 7.45 14.94 18.58
CA PRO A 91 8.29 16.02 19.05
C PRO A 91 9.63 15.43 19.49
N ALA A 92 10.72 16.11 19.12
CA ALA A 92 12.08 15.74 19.49
C ALA A 92 12.15 15.50 21.01
N LYS A 93 12.67 14.34 21.39
CA LYS A 93 13.00 14.02 22.77
C LYS A 93 14.36 14.60 23.09
#